data_AF-A0A3N5MK06-F1
#
_entry.id   AF-A0A3N5MK06-F1
#
_cell.length_a   1.000
_cell.length_b   1.000
_cell.length_c   1.000
_cell.angle_alpha   90.00
_cell.angle_beta   90.00
_cell.angle_gamma   90.00
#
_symmetry.space_group_name_H-M   'P 1'
#
loop_
_entity.id
_entity.type
_entity.pdbx_description
1 polymer ?
#
loop_
_entity_poly.entity_id
_entity_poly.type
_entity_poly.pdbx_seq_one_letter_code
_entity_poly.pdbx_strand_id
1 'polypeptide(L)'
;MVQEGKTQRDGPQRPSASVAADRLVTPPPATGPAGPPPPLPGAASDQDPAEGDNPRRAAKRRPAGPPRARIAANDDAPSIGGLIFALQQRPSRRPFQLAAIASGAWIAIGAVLAWAALSQEGASLASPTMVVVVTTIFLPIALFWFLAMLVWRAQELKLMSSAMTEVAVRLAEPDRAAEQAAASLGQAVRRQVSFMNDAISRALGRAGELEALVHNEVAALEKSYGENEHKIKGLIQELVGERHALVSTTDKVAETLKSMGSDVPALIDKLSQQQIKLAKIIEGAGQNLIALENQLATASGGLENALSNRTQQLQAVLDDYTVALDATLASRAEALDVALVERTRALDAAFAERLALFDDAMVRSTVAIDTAVN
;
A
#
# COMPACT_ATOMS: atom_id res chain seq x y z
N MET A 1 57.31 -17.03 -27.22
CA MET A 1 55.97 -17.35 -27.77
C MET A 1 55.00 -16.36 -27.10
N VAL A 2 54.39 -15.36 -27.75
CA VAL A 2 53.77 -15.30 -29.11
C VAL A 2 52.66 -16.35 -29.22
N GLN A 3 51.39 -16.12 -29.59
CA GLN A 3 50.56 -14.95 -29.96
C GLN A 3 49.15 -15.20 -29.34
N GLU A 4 48.08 -14.38 -29.38
CA GLU A 4 47.69 -13.11 -30.02
C GLU A 4 46.64 -12.42 -29.12
N GLY A 5 46.43 -11.09 -29.22
CA GLY A 5 45.21 -10.44 -28.72
C GLY A 5 44.34 -9.98 -29.89
N LYS A 6 43.01 -10.13 -29.80
CA LYS A 6 42.07 -9.53 -30.76
C LYS A 6 40.94 -8.76 -30.08
N THR A 7 40.98 -7.46 -30.29
CA THR A 7 39.89 -6.52 -30.06
C THR A 7 38.86 -6.60 -31.20
N GLN A 8 37.57 -6.43 -30.89
CA GLN A 8 36.59 -5.96 -31.86
C GLN A 8 35.56 -5.09 -31.13
N ARG A 9 35.14 -3.99 -31.77
CA ARG A 9 34.36 -2.88 -31.21
C ARG A 9 32.92 -2.86 -31.76
N ASP A 10 32.09 -2.08 -31.04
CA ASP A 10 30.91 -1.31 -31.49
C ASP A 10 29.60 -2.02 -31.90
N GLY A 11 28.49 -1.44 -31.42
CA GLY A 11 27.12 -1.73 -31.86
C GLY A 11 26.06 -1.60 -30.76
N PRO A 12 25.42 -0.42 -30.55
CA PRO A 12 24.42 -0.24 -29.50
C PRO A 12 23.03 -0.76 -29.92
N GLN A 13 22.50 -1.77 -29.21
CA GLN A 13 21.11 -2.21 -29.44
C GLN A 13 20.13 -1.34 -28.65
N ARG A 14 19.21 -0.70 -29.39
CA ARG A 14 18.09 0.08 -28.86
C ARG A 14 17.04 -0.83 -28.19
N PRO A 15 16.26 -0.32 -27.21
CA PRO A 15 15.26 -1.11 -26.52
C PRO A 15 14.06 -1.46 -27.42
N SER A 16 13.67 -2.73 -27.41
CA SER A 16 12.42 -3.19 -28.04
C SER A 16 11.22 -2.78 -27.20
N ALA A 17 10.42 -1.83 -27.70
CA ALA A 17 9.15 -1.48 -27.09
C ALA A 17 8.14 -2.63 -27.29
N SER A 18 7.71 -3.25 -26.19
CA SER A 18 6.51 -4.09 -26.17
C SER A 18 5.39 -3.31 -25.48
N VAL A 19 4.34 -3.00 -26.24
CA VAL A 19 3.15 -2.30 -25.73
C VAL A 19 2.27 -3.33 -25.01
N ALA A 20 2.18 -3.20 -23.69
CA ALA A 20 1.17 -3.88 -22.88
C ALA A 20 0.37 -2.82 -22.11
N ALA A 21 -0.82 -2.51 -22.61
CA ALA A 21 -1.72 -1.57 -21.97
C ALA A 21 -2.46 -2.21 -20.79
N ASP A 22 -2.91 -1.33 -19.90
CA ASP A 22 -4.09 -1.47 -19.04
C ASP A 22 -4.12 -2.60 -18.00
N ARG A 23 -3.94 -2.20 -16.73
CA ARG A 23 -4.55 -2.84 -15.56
C ARG A 23 -5.00 -1.78 -14.56
N LEU A 24 -6.21 -1.23 -14.77
CA LEU A 24 -6.98 -0.68 -13.65
C LEU A 24 -7.12 -1.75 -12.54
N VAL A 25 -6.82 -1.36 -11.31
CA VAL A 25 -7.06 -2.18 -10.12
C VAL A 25 -8.56 -2.14 -9.81
N THR A 26 -9.25 -3.26 -9.98
CA THR A 26 -10.60 -3.51 -9.45
C THR A 26 -10.54 -4.60 -8.36
N PRO A 27 -11.25 -4.45 -7.24
CA PRO A 27 -11.27 -5.45 -6.18
C PRO A 27 -12.13 -6.67 -6.55
N PRO A 28 -11.77 -7.89 -6.11
CA PRO A 28 -12.53 -9.11 -6.40
C PRO A 28 -13.85 -9.20 -5.60
N PRO A 29 -14.84 -9.96 -6.08
CA PRO A 29 -16.18 -10.03 -5.48
C PRO A 29 -16.23 -10.92 -4.23
N ALA A 30 -17.08 -10.53 -3.28
CA ALA A 30 -17.37 -11.33 -2.09
C ALA A 30 -18.22 -12.57 -2.42
N THR A 31 -17.85 -13.73 -1.85
CA THR A 31 -18.60 -14.99 -1.94
C THR A 31 -18.72 -15.68 -0.59
N GLY A 32 -19.96 -16.05 -0.22
CA GLY A 32 -20.26 -17.19 0.66
C GLY A 32 -20.02 -17.02 2.18
N PRO A 33 -20.98 -17.41 3.05
CA PRO A 33 -20.82 -17.30 4.50
C PRO A 33 -19.97 -18.44 5.09
N ALA A 34 -19.04 -18.09 5.98
CA ALA A 34 -18.31 -19.06 6.80
C ALA A 34 -19.18 -19.61 7.95
N GLY A 35 -18.97 -20.88 8.31
CA GLY A 35 -19.67 -21.55 9.41
C GLY A 35 -19.20 -21.10 10.82
N PRO A 36 -19.94 -21.47 11.87
CA PRO A 36 -19.65 -21.04 13.24
C PRO A 36 -18.41 -21.76 13.85
N PRO A 37 -17.69 -21.11 14.78
CA PRO A 37 -16.47 -21.65 15.40
C PRO A 37 -16.75 -22.76 16.44
N PRO A 38 -15.74 -23.58 16.80
CA PRO A 38 -15.88 -24.69 17.74
C PRO A 38 -15.95 -24.25 19.21
N PRO A 39 -16.55 -25.07 20.11
CA PRO A 39 -16.61 -24.80 21.54
C PRO A 39 -15.31 -25.16 22.28
N LEU A 40 -15.03 -24.41 23.36
CA LEU A 40 -13.90 -24.64 24.27
C LEU A 40 -14.17 -25.78 25.27
N PRO A 41 -13.15 -26.52 25.74
CA PRO A 41 -13.33 -27.62 26.68
C PRO A 41 -13.08 -27.22 28.16
N GLY A 42 -13.99 -27.64 29.04
CA GLY A 42 -13.66 -28.20 30.35
C GLY A 42 -13.35 -27.24 31.52
N ALA A 43 -14.33 -27.09 32.42
CA ALA A 43 -14.07 -26.96 33.86
C ALA A 43 -15.04 -27.90 34.59
N ALA A 44 -14.51 -28.80 35.42
CA ALA A 44 -15.29 -29.82 36.11
C ALA A 44 -15.76 -29.34 37.49
N SER A 45 -16.90 -29.87 37.93
CA SER A 45 -17.36 -29.81 39.32
C SER A 45 -18.09 -31.12 39.64
N ASP A 46 -17.63 -31.82 40.67
CA ASP A 46 -18.15 -33.11 41.10
C ASP A 46 -19.44 -32.98 41.94
N GLN A 47 -20.41 -33.86 41.62
CA GLN A 47 -21.23 -34.73 42.51
C GLN A 47 -21.74 -34.12 43.85
N ASP A 48 -23.05 -34.13 44.16
CA ASP A 48 -23.88 -35.35 44.33
C ASP A 48 -25.42 -35.08 44.12
N PRO A 49 -26.39 -36.03 44.27
CA PRO A 49 -27.35 -36.27 43.18
C PRO A 49 -28.87 -36.25 43.52
N ALA A 50 -29.68 -36.59 42.49
CA ALA A 50 -31.15 -36.80 42.44
C ALA A 50 -32.01 -35.52 42.52
N GLU A 51 -32.99 -35.25 41.66
CA GLU A 51 -34.09 -36.10 41.19
C GLU A 51 -34.81 -35.44 39.98
N GLY A 52 -35.42 -36.21 39.05
CA GLY A 52 -36.33 -35.67 38.01
C GLY A 52 -35.86 -35.82 36.55
N ASP A 53 -36.17 -36.97 35.94
CA ASP A 53 -35.82 -37.33 34.56
C ASP A 53 -36.86 -36.83 33.52
N ASN A 54 -36.44 -36.03 32.52
CA ASN A 54 -36.76 -36.21 31.08
C ASN A 54 -36.25 -35.05 30.18
N PRO A 55 -35.52 -35.31 29.07
CA PRO A 55 -35.07 -34.28 28.14
C PRO A 55 -36.16 -33.89 27.12
N ARG A 56 -36.51 -32.59 27.08
CA ARG A 56 -37.48 -32.05 26.09
C ARG A 56 -36.89 -32.03 24.67
N ARG A 57 -37.19 -33.10 23.93
CA ARG A 57 -36.93 -33.31 22.49
C ARG A 57 -37.21 -32.04 21.66
N ALA A 58 -36.21 -31.59 20.89
CA ALA A 58 -36.31 -30.39 20.06
C ALA A 58 -37.46 -30.45 19.04
N ALA A 59 -38.46 -29.59 19.20
CA ALA A 59 -39.61 -29.50 18.30
C ALA A 59 -39.20 -28.87 16.97
N LYS A 60 -39.25 -29.66 15.90
CA LYS A 60 -38.93 -29.26 14.53
C LYS A 60 -39.91 -28.17 14.08
N ARG A 61 -39.43 -26.92 13.93
CA ARG A 61 -40.27 -25.76 13.54
C ARG A 61 -40.89 -26.01 12.16
N ARG A 62 -42.21 -26.13 12.10
CA ARG A 62 -42.97 -26.11 10.84
C ARG A 62 -42.99 -24.68 10.26
N PRO A 63 -43.00 -24.50 8.92
CA PRO A 63 -43.14 -23.19 8.30
C PRO A 63 -44.50 -22.57 8.64
N ALA A 64 -44.54 -21.24 8.73
CA ALA A 64 -45.75 -20.50 9.06
C ALA A 64 -46.84 -20.69 7.99
N GLY A 65 -48.08 -20.88 8.43
CA GLY A 65 -49.24 -20.93 7.54
C GLY A 65 -49.56 -19.55 6.93
N PRO A 66 -50.46 -19.49 5.93
CA PRO A 66 -50.83 -18.24 5.26
C PRO A 66 -51.36 -17.20 6.25
N PRO A 67 -51.16 -15.90 6.00
CA PRO A 67 -51.66 -14.85 6.89
C PRO A 67 -53.18 -14.95 6.99
N ARG A 68 -53.69 -15.01 8.23
CA ARG A 68 -55.13 -14.98 8.50
C ARG A 68 -55.72 -13.75 7.82
N ALA A 69 -56.84 -13.96 7.11
CA ALA A 69 -57.58 -12.88 6.48
C ALA A 69 -57.81 -11.76 7.50
N ARG A 70 -57.58 -10.51 7.08
CA ARG A 70 -57.92 -9.35 7.89
C ARG A 70 -59.43 -9.37 8.09
N ILE A 71 -59.87 -9.70 9.30
CA ILE A 71 -61.25 -9.43 9.72
C ILE A 71 -61.46 -7.93 9.51
N ALA A 72 -62.49 -7.56 8.76
CA ALA A 72 -62.81 -6.17 8.51
C ALA A 72 -63.15 -5.51 9.85
N ALA A 73 -62.25 -4.66 10.35
CA ALA A 73 -62.34 -4.04 11.67
C ALA A 73 -63.33 -2.85 11.69
N ASN A 74 -64.40 -2.93 10.90
CA ASN A 74 -65.40 -1.89 10.70
C ASN A 74 -66.61 -2.46 9.94
N ASP A 75 -67.65 -2.98 10.62
CA ASP A 75 -69.03 -2.95 10.10
C ASP A 75 -70.18 -3.24 11.09
N ASP A 76 -69.96 -3.24 12.41
CA ASP A 76 -71.01 -3.48 13.42
C ASP A 76 -71.52 -2.19 14.10
N ALA A 77 -71.79 -1.15 13.30
CA ALA A 77 -72.56 0.02 13.73
C ALA A 77 -73.96 -0.03 13.07
N PRO A 78 -74.99 -0.60 13.72
CA PRO A 78 -76.28 -0.84 13.08
C PRO A 78 -76.94 0.49 12.65
N SER A 79 -76.94 0.75 11.35
CA SER A 79 -77.24 2.08 10.82
C SER A 79 -78.62 2.59 11.28
N ILE A 80 -78.63 3.86 11.71
CA ILE A 80 -79.80 4.58 12.21
C ILE A 80 -80.96 4.60 11.19
N GLY A 81 -80.67 4.40 9.90
CA GLY A 81 -81.65 4.31 8.81
C GLY A 81 -82.72 3.22 8.98
N GLY A 82 -82.42 2.10 9.66
CA GLY A 82 -83.40 1.04 9.92
C GLY A 82 -84.56 1.51 10.82
N LEU A 83 -84.24 2.29 11.86
CA LEU A 83 -85.22 2.83 12.82
C LEU A 83 -86.15 3.87 12.20
N ILE A 84 -85.63 4.70 11.29
CA ILE A 84 -86.43 5.72 10.59
C ILE A 84 -87.50 5.04 9.70
N PHE A 85 -87.17 3.91 9.06
CA PHE A 85 -88.11 3.16 8.24
C PHE A 85 -89.17 2.41 9.08
N ALA A 86 -88.79 1.88 10.26
CA ALA A 86 -89.73 1.24 11.18
C ALA A 86 -90.83 2.20 11.68
N LEU A 87 -90.48 3.48 11.89
CA LEU A 87 -91.41 4.52 12.36
C LEU A 87 -92.40 5.03 11.29
N GLN A 88 -92.21 4.71 10.01
CA GLN A 88 -93.09 5.18 8.92
C GLN A 88 -94.21 4.20 8.52
N GLN A 89 -94.25 2.99 9.09
CA GLN A 89 -95.25 1.99 8.71
C GLN A 89 -96.65 2.34 9.24
N ARG A 90 -97.57 2.68 8.34
CA ARG A 90 -98.95 3.06 8.68
C ARG A 90 -99.77 1.84 9.13
N PRO A 91 -100.58 1.94 10.20
CA PRO A 91 -101.40 0.84 10.69
C PRO A 91 -102.44 0.38 9.64
N SER A 92 -102.73 -0.92 9.64
CA SER A 92 -103.56 -1.54 8.60
C SER A 92 -105.02 -1.08 8.65
N ARG A 93 -105.66 -0.89 7.49
CA ARG A 93 -107.10 -0.53 7.39
C ARG A 93 -108.05 -1.74 7.45
N ARG A 94 -107.54 -2.96 7.64
CA ARG A 94 -108.32 -4.20 7.71
C ARG A 94 -109.43 -4.25 8.78
N PRO A 95 -109.28 -3.72 10.02
CA PRO A 95 -110.38 -3.79 11.00
C PRO A 95 -111.61 -3.01 10.54
N PHE A 96 -111.44 -1.86 9.87
CA PHE A 96 -112.56 -1.11 9.30
C PHE A 96 -113.23 -1.82 8.12
N GLN A 97 -112.48 -2.60 7.32
CA GLN A 97 -113.06 -3.43 6.26
C GLN A 97 -113.95 -4.55 6.84
N LEU A 98 -113.49 -5.21 7.91
CA LEU A 98 -114.28 -6.23 8.61
C LEU A 98 -115.54 -5.63 9.27
N ALA A 99 -115.43 -4.46 9.93
CA ALA A 99 -116.60 -3.77 10.47
C ALA A 99 -117.59 -3.34 9.39
N ALA A 100 -117.12 -2.89 8.22
CA ALA A 100 -118.00 -2.57 7.09
C ALA A 100 -118.78 -3.82 6.62
N ILE A 101 -118.12 -4.95 6.40
CA ILE A 101 -118.77 -6.21 6.00
C ILE A 101 -119.76 -6.69 7.07
N ALA A 102 -119.36 -6.69 8.34
CA ALA A 102 -120.23 -7.08 9.46
C ALA A 102 -121.45 -6.16 9.60
N SER A 103 -121.27 -4.85 9.43
CA SER A 103 -122.38 -3.89 9.43
C SER A 103 -123.34 -4.10 8.25
N GLY A 104 -122.84 -4.40 7.05
CA GLY A 104 -123.67 -4.73 5.90
C GLY A 104 -124.50 -6.00 6.10
N ALA A 105 -123.89 -7.05 6.64
CA ALA A 105 -124.59 -8.28 7.01
C ALA A 105 -125.65 -8.04 8.10
N TRP A 106 -125.35 -7.22 9.10
CA TRP A 106 -126.31 -6.86 10.14
C TRP A 106 -127.46 -6.00 9.62
N ILE A 107 -127.21 -5.06 8.71
CA ILE A 107 -128.26 -4.29 8.04
C ILE A 107 -129.20 -5.21 7.26
N ALA A 108 -128.66 -6.22 6.56
CA ALA A 108 -129.50 -7.19 5.83
C ALA A 108 -130.40 -8.01 6.78
N ILE A 109 -129.84 -8.55 7.87
CA ILE A 109 -130.60 -9.28 8.90
C ILE A 109 -131.63 -8.34 9.57
N GLY A 110 -131.19 -7.15 9.96
CA GLY A 110 -132.01 -6.12 10.59
C GLY A 110 -133.15 -5.63 9.70
N ALA A 111 -132.96 -5.54 8.38
CA ALA A 111 -134.00 -5.21 7.41
C ALA A 111 -135.06 -6.32 7.29
N VAL A 112 -134.66 -7.59 7.32
CA VAL A 112 -135.59 -8.74 7.34
C VAL A 112 -136.39 -8.76 8.65
N LEU A 113 -135.73 -8.53 9.79
CA LEU A 113 -136.40 -8.42 11.09
C LEU A 113 -137.33 -7.21 11.18
N ALA A 114 -136.91 -6.06 10.65
CA ALA A 114 -137.71 -4.85 10.57
C ALA A 114 -138.97 -5.07 9.71
N TRP A 115 -138.82 -5.69 8.54
CA TRP A 115 -139.96 -6.05 7.68
C TRP A 115 -140.95 -6.96 8.40
N ALA A 116 -140.47 -8.01 9.07
CA ALA A 116 -141.31 -8.92 9.83
C ALA A 116 -142.05 -8.24 10.99
N ALA A 117 -141.39 -7.33 11.73
CA ALA A 117 -142.02 -6.57 12.81
C ALA A 117 -143.07 -5.57 12.26
N LEU A 118 -142.69 -4.77 11.25
CA LEU A 118 -143.55 -3.72 10.69
C LEU A 118 -144.76 -4.28 9.93
N SER A 119 -144.67 -5.51 9.41
CA SER A 119 -145.79 -6.22 8.79
C SER A 119 -146.90 -6.64 9.75
N GLN A 120 -146.61 -6.75 11.06
CA GLN A 120 -147.60 -7.17 12.07
C GLN A 120 -148.30 -5.97 12.72
N GLU A 121 -147.59 -4.87 12.95
CA GLU A 121 -148.12 -3.69 13.66
C GLU A 121 -148.43 -2.49 12.76
N GLY A 122 -147.94 -2.49 11.51
CA GLY A 122 -148.07 -1.38 10.57
C GLY A 122 -146.96 -0.32 10.69
N ALA A 123 -146.69 0.37 9.57
CA ALA A 123 -145.63 1.37 9.49
C ALA A 123 -146.09 2.74 10.00
N SER A 124 -145.65 3.14 11.19
CA SER A 124 -145.87 4.49 11.75
C SER A 124 -144.60 5.09 12.32
N LEU A 125 -144.25 6.30 11.88
CA LEU A 125 -143.04 7.04 12.30
C LEU A 125 -143.06 7.47 13.78
N ALA A 126 -144.24 7.44 14.42
CA ALA A 126 -144.41 7.80 15.83
C ALA A 126 -144.62 6.57 16.75
N SER A 127 -144.47 5.34 16.25
CA SER A 127 -144.66 4.14 17.08
C SER A 127 -143.44 3.86 17.97
N PRO A 128 -143.63 3.37 19.22
CA PRO A 128 -142.53 2.91 20.06
C PRO A 128 -141.70 1.80 19.41
N THR A 129 -142.35 0.95 18.60
CA THR A 129 -141.70 -0.19 17.96
C THR A 129 -140.77 0.21 16.82
N MET A 130 -141.01 1.35 16.16
CA MET A 130 -140.03 1.92 15.22
C MET A 130 -138.75 2.37 15.93
N VAL A 131 -138.83 2.89 17.16
CA VAL A 131 -137.63 3.23 17.97
C VAL A 131 -136.82 1.98 18.32
N VAL A 132 -137.51 0.88 18.69
CA VAL A 132 -136.86 -0.41 18.96
C VAL A 132 -136.17 -0.94 17.71
N VAL A 133 -136.86 -0.97 16.55
CA VAL A 133 -136.28 -1.43 15.27
C VAL A 133 -135.05 -0.61 14.88
N VAL A 134 -135.12 0.73 14.95
CA VAL A 134 -133.98 1.62 14.66
C VAL A 134 -132.82 1.32 15.62
N THR A 135 -133.09 1.19 16.92
CA THR A 135 -132.05 0.91 17.92
C THR A 135 -131.40 -0.47 17.69
N THR A 136 -132.18 -1.51 17.38
CA THR A 136 -131.68 -2.87 17.09
C THR A 136 -130.82 -2.93 15.82
N ILE A 137 -131.07 -2.07 14.84
CA ILE A 137 -130.23 -1.96 13.63
C ILE A 137 -128.96 -1.16 13.92
N PHE A 138 -129.08 0.05 14.50
CA PHE A 138 -127.96 0.97 14.64
C PHE A 138 -126.98 0.62 15.78
N LEU A 139 -127.46 0.06 16.90
CA LEU A 139 -126.61 -0.23 18.07
C LEU A 139 -125.48 -1.24 17.75
N PRO A 140 -125.72 -2.36 17.04
CA PRO A 140 -124.64 -3.30 16.69
C PRO A 140 -123.69 -2.75 15.62
N ILE A 141 -124.20 -1.92 14.70
CA ILE A 141 -123.35 -1.20 13.71
C ILE A 141 -122.35 -0.29 14.44
N ALA A 142 -122.82 0.52 15.38
CA ALA A 142 -121.96 1.37 16.20
C ALA A 142 -120.92 0.55 16.99
N LEU A 143 -121.32 -0.61 17.54
CA LEU A 143 -120.44 -1.51 18.26
C LEU A 143 -119.35 -2.13 17.37
N PHE A 144 -119.66 -2.54 16.13
CA PHE A 144 -118.65 -3.03 15.18
C PHE A 144 -117.62 -1.95 14.81
N TRP A 145 -118.07 -0.72 14.57
CA TRP A 145 -117.18 0.41 14.27
C TRP A 145 -116.33 0.82 15.47
N PHE A 146 -116.88 0.79 16.68
CA PHE A 146 -116.14 1.01 17.92
C PHE A 146 -115.07 -0.07 18.15
N LEU A 147 -115.40 -1.34 17.95
CA LEU A 147 -114.45 -2.45 18.06
C LEU A 147 -113.34 -2.37 17.01
N ALA A 148 -113.66 -1.95 15.78
CA ALA A 148 -112.65 -1.68 14.75
C ALA A 148 -111.72 -0.50 15.14
N MET A 149 -112.26 0.57 15.73
CA MET A 149 -111.47 1.69 16.25
C MET A 149 -110.50 1.22 17.36
N LEU A 150 -110.99 0.40 18.31
CA LEU A 150 -110.16 -0.17 19.38
C LEU A 150 -109.05 -1.06 18.82
N VAL A 151 -109.35 -1.95 17.88
CA VAL A 151 -108.35 -2.83 17.25
C VAL A 151 -107.31 -2.02 16.47
N TRP A 152 -107.73 -0.99 15.72
CA TRP A 152 -106.83 -0.10 15.01
C TRP A 152 -105.91 0.68 15.96
N ARG A 153 -106.47 1.25 17.04
CA ARG A 153 -105.71 1.99 18.06
C ARG A 153 -104.75 1.07 18.85
N ALA A 154 -105.14 -0.17 19.12
CA ALA A 154 -104.27 -1.16 19.74
C ALA A 154 -103.10 -1.58 18.82
N GLN A 155 -103.33 -1.69 17.51
CA GLN A 155 -102.25 -1.92 16.53
C GLN A 155 -101.24 -0.76 16.49
N GLU A 156 -101.75 0.47 16.51
CA GLU A 156 -100.93 1.69 16.55
C GLU A 156 -100.07 1.77 17.83
N LEU A 157 -100.68 1.55 19.00
CA LEU A 157 -99.97 1.50 20.29
C LEU A 157 -98.93 0.37 20.32
N LYS A 158 -99.23 -0.81 19.75
CA LYS A 158 -98.27 -1.93 19.70
C LYS A 158 -97.04 -1.56 18.88
N LEU A 159 -97.21 -1.04 17.67
CA LEU A 159 -96.12 -0.57 16.80
C LEU A 159 -95.25 0.49 17.49
N MET A 160 -95.89 1.48 18.11
CA MET A 160 -95.20 2.56 18.83
C MET A 160 -94.44 2.03 20.06
N SER A 161 -95.01 1.08 20.80
CA SER A 161 -94.36 0.48 21.97
C SER A 161 -93.08 -0.28 21.61
N SER A 162 -93.08 -1.09 20.54
CA SER A 162 -91.88 -1.80 20.10
C SER A 162 -90.75 -0.86 19.68
N ALA A 163 -91.08 0.22 18.95
CA ALA A 163 -90.10 1.22 18.55
C ALA A 163 -89.52 1.97 19.76
N MET A 164 -90.35 2.31 20.75
CA MET A 164 -89.90 2.97 21.97
C MET A 164 -89.06 2.05 22.86
N THR A 165 -89.34 0.75 22.93
CA THR A 165 -88.50 -0.21 23.64
C THR A 165 -87.14 -0.38 22.96
N GLU A 166 -87.08 -0.42 21.63
CA GLU A 166 -85.81 -0.45 20.89
C GLU A 166 -84.98 0.82 21.13
N VAL A 167 -85.62 2.01 21.08
CA VAL A 167 -84.95 3.29 21.38
C VAL A 167 -84.47 3.36 22.84
N ALA A 168 -85.26 2.85 23.80
CA ALA A 168 -84.87 2.83 25.21
C ALA A 168 -83.67 1.90 25.49
N VAL A 169 -83.64 0.72 24.87
CA VAL A 169 -82.48 -0.20 24.95
C VAL A 169 -81.24 0.44 24.31
N ARG A 170 -81.37 1.04 23.12
CA ARG A 170 -80.28 1.74 22.43
C ARG A 170 -79.83 3.04 23.12
N LEU A 171 -80.61 3.61 24.04
CA LEU A 171 -80.18 4.72 24.90
C LEU A 171 -79.37 4.25 26.12
N ALA A 172 -79.50 2.99 26.53
CA ALA A 172 -78.72 2.38 27.60
C ALA A 172 -77.45 1.66 27.10
N GLU A 173 -77.43 1.22 25.84
CA GLU A 173 -76.29 0.56 25.20
C GLU A 173 -75.00 1.39 25.01
N PRO A 174 -75.01 2.73 24.73
CA PRO A 174 -73.79 3.48 24.45
C PRO A 174 -72.83 3.60 25.63
N ASP A 175 -73.32 3.48 26.88
CA ASP A 175 -72.49 3.56 28.08
C ASP A 175 -71.49 2.37 28.14
N ARG A 176 -71.98 1.16 27.85
CA ARG A 176 -71.14 -0.06 27.75
C ARG A 176 -70.12 0.03 26.62
N ALA A 177 -70.49 0.63 25.49
CA ALA A 177 -69.57 0.85 24.38
C ALA A 177 -68.50 1.91 24.73
N ALA A 178 -68.88 2.97 25.44
CA ALA A 178 -67.96 3.98 25.95
C ALA A 178 -67.00 3.43 27.01
N GLU A 179 -67.48 2.59 27.95
CA GLU A 179 -66.63 1.87 28.92
C GLU A 179 -65.59 0.98 28.21
N GLN A 180 -66.00 0.20 27.21
CA GLN A 180 -65.11 -0.67 26.45
C GLN A 180 -64.11 0.13 25.58
N ALA A 181 -64.55 1.25 24.99
CA ALA A 181 -63.67 2.16 24.27
C ALA A 181 -62.66 2.83 25.21
N ALA A 182 -63.09 3.28 26.40
CA ALA A 182 -62.21 3.88 27.41
C ALA A 182 -61.22 2.87 27.99
N ALA A 183 -61.64 1.63 28.26
CA ALA A 183 -60.79 0.57 28.77
C ALA A 183 -59.74 0.13 27.72
N SER A 184 -60.16 -0.07 26.47
CA SER A 184 -59.26 -0.44 25.38
C SER A 184 -58.30 0.70 25.00
N LEU A 185 -58.77 1.94 24.96
CA LEU A 185 -57.92 3.13 24.80
C LEU A 185 -56.95 3.27 25.98
N GLY A 186 -57.40 3.09 27.21
CA GLY A 186 -56.54 3.13 28.40
C GLY A 186 -55.46 2.05 28.38
N GLN A 187 -55.80 0.83 27.96
CA GLN A 187 -54.83 -0.26 27.79
C GLN A 187 -53.86 0.00 26.60
N ALA A 188 -54.35 0.56 25.50
CA ALA A 188 -53.54 0.96 24.35
C ALA A 188 -52.56 2.10 24.73
N VAL A 189 -53.04 3.14 25.42
CA VAL A 189 -52.22 4.25 25.92
C VAL A 189 -51.19 3.73 26.93
N ARG A 190 -51.59 2.91 27.91
CA ARG A 190 -50.64 2.33 28.89
C ARG A 190 -49.55 1.50 28.20
N ARG A 191 -49.90 0.73 27.17
CA ARG A 191 -48.95 -0.05 26.37
C ARG A 191 -48.07 0.81 25.47
N GLN A 192 -48.62 1.87 24.88
CA GLN A 192 -47.86 2.84 24.09
C GLN A 192 -46.87 3.60 24.96
N VAL A 193 -47.28 4.01 26.16
CA VAL A 193 -46.41 4.66 27.16
C VAL A 193 -45.33 3.70 27.67
N SER A 194 -45.64 2.42 27.91
CA SER A 194 -44.59 1.46 28.30
C SER A 194 -43.60 1.22 27.16
N PHE A 195 -44.06 1.04 25.91
CA PHE A 195 -43.17 0.92 24.75
C PHE A 195 -42.33 2.19 24.52
N MET A 196 -42.91 3.38 24.74
CA MET A 196 -42.19 4.65 24.64
C MET A 196 -41.15 4.78 25.76
N ASN A 197 -41.49 4.37 26.99
CA ASN A 197 -40.56 4.36 28.12
C ASN A 197 -39.40 3.36 27.90
N ASP A 198 -39.69 2.16 27.39
CA ASP A 198 -38.67 1.17 27.02
C ASP A 198 -37.78 1.66 25.87
N ALA A 199 -38.36 2.34 24.88
CA ALA A 199 -37.63 2.93 23.76
C ALA A 199 -36.74 4.11 24.21
N ILE A 200 -37.24 4.99 25.08
CA ILE A 200 -36.47 6.08 25.70
C ILE A 200 -35.36 5.51 26.57
N SER A 201 -35.63 4.51 27.42
CA SER A 201 -34.61 3.87 28.28
C SER A 201 -33.50 3.23 27.44
N ARG A 202 -33.86 2.56 26.33
CA ARG A 202 -32.89 1.97 25.39
C ARG A 202 -32.12 3.04 24.61
N ALA A 203 -32.77 4.13 24.20
CA ALA A 203 -32.12 5.25 23.53
C ALA A 203 -31.15 5.99 24.46
N LEU A 204 -31.52 6.17 25.73
CA LEU A 204 -30.68 6.79 26.76
C LEU A 204 -29.47 5.91 27.11
N GLY A 205 -29.65 4.59 27.22
CA GLY A 205 -28.54 3.65 27.37
C GLY A 205 -27.55 3.74 26.20
N ARG A 206 -28.05 3.70 24.96
CA ARG A 206 -27.24 3.88 23.74
C ARG A 206 -26.59 5.26 23.65
N ALA A 207 -27.23 6.32 24.15
CA ALA A 207 -26.64 7.65 24.22
C ALA A 207 -25.47 7.69 25.22
N GLY A 208 -25.62 7.04 26.38
CA GLY A 208 -24.52 6.89 27.36
C GLY A 208 -23.36 6.03 26.84
N GLU A 209 -23.63 4.97 26.07
CA GLU A 209 -22.60 4.20 25.35
C GLU A 209 -21.82 5.08 24.36
N LEU A 210 -22.51 5.94 23.61
CA LEU A 210 -21.90 6.88 22.67
C LEU A 210 -21.11 7.98 23.38
N GLU A 211 -21.62 8.51 24.50
CA GLU A 211 -20.92 9.49 25.33
C GLU A 211 -19.63 8.91 25.93
N ALA A 212 -19.67 7.66 26.41
CA ALA A 212 -18.49 6.96 26.90
C ALA A 212 -17.47 6.68 25.78
N LEU A 213 -17.94 6.34 24.57
CA LEU A 213 -17.08 6.19 23.40
C LEU A 213 -16.42 7.53 23.02
N VAL A 214 -17.18 8.62 22.96
CA VAL A 214 -16.66 9.96 22.66
C VAL A 214 -15.63 10.39 23.70
N HIS A 215 -15.86 10.17 25.00
CA HIS A 215 -14.86 10.44 26.02
C HIS A 215 -13.60 9.58 25.88
N ASN A 216 -13.74 8.31 25.48
CA ASN A 216 -12.60 7.43 25.22
C ASN A 216 -11.78 7.92 24.01
N GLU A 217 -12.45 8.29 22.92
CA GLU A 217 -11.83 8.80 21.70
C GLU A 217 -11.15 10.16 21.95
N VAL A 218 -11.78 11.06 22.74
CA VAL A 218 -11.17 12.33 23.16
C VAL A 218 -9.93 12.08 24.01
N ALA A 219 -9.97 11.17 25.00
CA ALA A 219 -8.80 10.82 25.80
C ALA A 219 -7.67 10.18 24.98
N ALA A 220 -8.02 9.37 23.97
CA ALA A 220 -7.06 8.79 23.02
C ALA A 220 -6.43 9.88 22.12
N LEU A 221 -7.25 10.83 21.64
CA LEU A 221 -6.79 11.99 20.89
C LEU A 221 -5.86 12.86 21.75
N GLU A 222 -6.27 13.30 22.93
CA GLU A 222 -5.46 14.09 23.86
C GLU A 222 -4.11 13.43 24.16
N LYS A 223 -4.11 12.12 24.44
CA LYS A 223 -2.88 11.35 24.60
C LYS A 223 -2.01 11.38 23.34
N SER A 224 -2.58 11.15 22.16
CA SER A 224 -1.84 11.16 20.89
C SER A 224 -1.28 12.55 20.55
N TYR A 225 -2.01 13.62 20.87
CA TYR A 225 -1.53 15.00 20.74
C TYR A 225 -0.39 15.29 21.70
N GLY A 226 -0.48 14.84 22.96
CA GLY A 226 0.61 14.95 23.93
C GLY A 226 1.86 14.18 23.51
N GLU A 227 1.72 12.94 23.04
CA GLU A 227 2.83 12.15 22.49
C GLU A 227 3.46 12.81 21.25
N ASN A 228 2.64 13.38 20.36
CA ASN A 228 3.10 14.10 19.18
C ASN A 228 3.81 15.41 19.55
N GLU A 229 3.34 16.15 20.56
CA GLU A 229 4.01 17.35 21.09
C GLU A 229 5.40 17.00 21.63
N HIS A 230 5.53 15.92 22.40
CA HIS A 230 6.83 15.43 22.88
C HIS A 230 7.75 15.03 21.73
N LYS A 231 7.22 14.36 20.70
CA LYS A 231 7.98 13.98 19.49
C LYS A 231 8.46 15.21 18.72
N ILE A 232 7.60 16.22 18.52
CA ILE A 232 7.95 17.48 17.86
C ILE A 232 9.02 18.22 18.67
N LYS A 233 8.88 18.31 20.00
CA LYS A 233 9.90 18.90 20.89
C LYS A 233 11.24 18.16 20.78
N GLY A 234 11.23 16.83 20.74
CA GLY A 234 12.43 16.01 20.53
C GLY A 234 13.11 16.29 19.19
N LEU A 235 12.35 16.26 18.09
CA LEU A 235 12.86 16.58 16.74
C LEU A 235 13.42 18.00 16.65
N ILE A 236 12.81 18.98 17.33
CA ILE A 236 13.33 20.36 17.39
C ILE A 236 14.65 20.40 18.16
N GLN A 237 14.79 19.68 19.27
CA GLN A 237 16.05 19.60 20.04
C GLN A 237 17.17 18.93 19.23
N GLU A 238 16.85 17.85 18.52
CA GLU A 238 17.76 17.15 17.61
C GLU A 238 18.22 18.07 16.48
N LEU A 239 17.30 18.74 15.79
CA LEU A 239 17.60 19.70 14.71
C LEU A 239 18.42 20.90 15.20
N VAL A 240 18.19 21.39 16.42
CA VAL A 240 19.03 22.44 17.04
C VAL A 240 20.43 21.92 17.32
N GLY A 241 20.58 20.67 17.77
CA GLY A 241 21.85 19.99 17.96
C GLY A 241 22.63 19.82 16.64
N GLU A 242 21.98 19.28 15.61
CA GLU A 242 22.54 19.16 14.25
C GLU A 242 22.98 20.53 13.71
N ARG A 243 22.12 21.55 13.83
CA ARG A 243 22.43 22.91 13.38
C ARG A 243 23.62 23.49 14.13
N HIS A 244 23.78 23.21 15.43
CA HIS A 244 24.95 23.67 16.18
C HIS A 244 26.24 22.92 15.78
N ALA A 245 26.16 21.61 15.55
CA ALA A 245 27.26 20.80 15.05
C ALA A 245 27.69 21.21 13.63
N LEU A 246 26.73 21.54 12.75
CA LEU A 246 26.98 22.04 11.40
C LEU A 246 27.63 23.43 11.42
N VAL A 247 27.18 24.34 12.30
CA VAL A 247 27.86 25.64 12.52
C VAL A 247 29.28 25.43 13.02
N SER A 248 29.51 24.62 14.06
CA SER A 248 30.87 24.32 14.56
C SER A 248 31.77 23.68 13.51
N THR A 249 31.21 22.84 12.62
CA THR A 249 31.94 22.27 11.49
C THR A 249 32.28 23.34 10.46
N THR A 250 31.36 24.27 10.19
CA THR A 250 31.59 25.42 9.30
C THR A 250 32.68 26.35 9.86
N ASP A 251 32.69 26.62 11.16
CA ASP A 251 33.73 27.41 11.83
C ASP A 251 35.11 26.73 11.73
N LYS A 252 35.16 25.41 11.96
CA LYS A 252 36.39 24.62 11.76
C LYS A 252 36.87 24.65 10.32
N VAL A 253 35.97 24.50 9.34
CA VAL A 253 36.30 24.59 7.92
C VAL A 253 36.84 25.98 7.59
N ALA A 254 36.19 27.05 8.08
CA ALA A 254 36.64 28.42 7.89
C ALA A 254 38.05 28.66 8.47
N GLU A 255 38.35 28.16 9.67
CA GLU A 255 39.70 28.27 10.24
C GLU A 255 40.73 27.43 9.48
N THR A 256 40.39 26.23 9.01
CA THR A 256 41.31 25.43 8.15
C THR A 256 41.55 26.06 6.78
N LEU A 257 40.54 26.71 6.19
CA LEU A 257 40.72 27.47 4.94
C LEU A 257 41.56 28.72 5.17
N LYS A 258 41.43 29.37 6.32
CA LYS A 258 42.26 30.51 6.73
C LYS A 258 43.71 30.11 6.98
N SER A 259 43.97 28.96 7.63
CA SER A 259 45.33 28.44 7.81
C SER A 259 45.94 27.96 6.48
N MET A 260 45.17 27.26 5.63
CA MET A 260 45.63 26.95 4.26
C MET A 260 45.92 28.22 3.45
N GLY A 261 45.15 29.29 3.66
CA GLY A 261 45.36 30.60 3.06
C GLY A 261 46.67 31.28 3.46
N SER A 262 47.22 31.01 4.65
CA SER A 262 48.56 31.44 5.05
C SER A 262 49.66 30.46 4.65
N ASP A 263 49.39 29.16 4.77
CA ASP A 263 50.40 28.12 4.64
C ASP A 263 50.77 27.84 3.18
N VAL A 264 49.79 27.87 2.26
CA VAL A 264 50.04 27.62 0.83
C VAL A 264 50.95 28.69 0.21
N PRO A 265 50.74 30.01 0.41
CA PRO A 265 51.70 31.03 -0.03
C PRO A 265 53.10 30.86 0.59
N ALA A 266 53.18 30.52 1.88
CA ALA A 266 54.47 30.29 2.55
C ALA A 266 55.21 29.04 2.02
N LEU A 267 54.48 28.00 1.62
CA LEU A 267 55.04 26.82 0.95
C LEU A 267 55.50 27.14 -0.48
N ILE A 268 54.75 27.96 -1.22
CA ILE A 268 55.13 28.43 -2.56
C ILE A 268 56.40 29.29 -2.49
N ASP A 269 56.53 30.21 -1.53
CA ASP A 269 57.74 31.00 -1.34
C ASP A 269 58.94 30.12 -0.96
N LYS A 270 58.78 29.16 -0.03
CA LYS A 270 59.82 28.18 0.28
C LYS A 270 60.25 27.35 -0.94
N LEU A 271 59.31 26.90 -1.76
CA LEU A 271 59.59 26.16 -3.00
C LEU A 271 60.32 27.03 -4.03
N SER A 272 59.91 28.30 -4.19
CA SER A 272 60.58 29.28 -5.04
C SER A 272 62.03 29.52 -4.59
N GLN A 273 62.25 29.76 -3.30
CA GLN A 273 63.59 29.89 -2.72
C GLN A 273 64.43 28.62 -2.87
N GLN A 274 63.83 27.43 -2.77
CA GLN A 274 64.51 26.16 -3.03
C GLN A 274 64.87 26.00 -4.52
N GLN A 275 63.99 26.37 -5.44
CA GLN A 275 64.28 26.36 -6.88
C GLN A 275 65.43 27.32 -7.23
N ILE A 276 65.45 28.54 -6.65
CA ILE A 276 66.54 29.50 -6.85
C ILE A 276 67.87 28.95 -6.30
N LYS A 277 67.85 28.30 -5.13
CA LYS A 277 69.04 27.63 -4.56
C LYS A 277 69.52 26.49 -5.45
N LEU A 278 68.62 25.64 -5.96
CA LEU A 278 68.97 24.55 -6.88
C LEU A 278 69.53 25.09 -8.21
N ALA A 279 68.93 26.12 -8.79
CA ALA A 279 69.45 26.77 -10.00
C ALA A 279 70.89 27.28 -9.78
N LYS A 280 71.17 27.93 -8.65
CA LYS A 280 72.53 28.40 -8.31
C LYS A 280 73.52 27.26 -8.06
N ILE A 281 73.08 26.14 -7.48
CA ILE A 281 73.90 24.94 -7.31
C ILE A 281 74.23 24.30 -8.67
N ILE A 282 73.26 24.22 -9.58
CA ILE A 282 73.43 23.70 -10.94
C ILE A 282 74.36 24.62 -11.76
N GLU A 283 74.20 25.94 -11.65
CA GLU A 283 75.09 26.91 -12.29
C GLU A 283 76.53 26.76 -11.79
N GLY A 284 76.74 26.70 -10.47
CA GLY A 284 78.07 26.48 -9.89
C GLY A 284 78.67 25.12 -10.27
N ALA A 285 77.86 24.06 -10.36
CA ALA A 285 78.30 22.75 -10.84
C ALA A 285 78.69 22.80 -12.33
N GLY A 286 77.95 23.54 -13.17
CA GLY A 286 78.27 23.75 -14.57
C GLY A 286 79.58 24.53 -14.77
N GLN A 287 79.79 25.61 -14.01
CA GLN A 287 81.04 26.37 -14.01
C GLN A 287 82.24 25.49 -13.57
N ASN A 288 82.07 24.67 -12.53
CA ASN A 288 83.09 23.73 -12.08
C ASN A 288 83.38 22.64 -13.13
N LEU A 289 82.37 22.15 -13.84
CA LEU A 289 82.53 21.15 -14.90
C LEU A 289 83.32 21.74 -16.08
N ILE A 290 82.99 22.96 -16.51
CA ILE A 290 83.75 23.69 -17.55
C ILE A 290 85.19 23.96 -17.09
N ALA A 291 85.41 24.31 -15.82
CA ALA A 291 86.76 24.50 -15.27
C ALA A 291 87.57 23.19 -15.29
N LEU A 292 86.94 22.07 -14.93
CA LEU A 292 87.55 20.74 -14.94
C LEU A 292 87.84 20.26 -16.37
N GLU A 293 86.93 20.50 -17.32
CA GLU A 293 87.12 20.22 -18.75
C GLU A 293 88.33 20.99 -19.31
N ASN A 294 88.44 22.29 -19.01
CA ASN A 294 89.59 23.10 -19.42
C ASN A 294 90.92 22.65 -18.77
N GLN A 295 90.90 22.27 -17.48
CA GLN A 295 92.05 21.68 -16.80
C GLN A 295 92.48 20.36 -17.43
N LEU A 296 91.51 19.49 -17.76
CA LEU A 296 91.75 18.19 -18.38
C LEU A 296 92.29 18.34 -19.81
N ALA A 297 91.73 19.25 -20.61
CA ALA A 297 92.23 19.56 -21.94
C ALA A 297 93.67 20.10 -21.91
N THR A 298 93.97 20.99 -20.95
CA THR A 298 95.33 21.51 -20.73
C THR A 298 96.30 20.40 -20.31
N ALA A 299 95.86 19.51 -19.42
CA ALA A 299 96.66 18.36 -18.98
C ALA A 299 96.91 17.35 -20.11
N SER A 300 95.90 17.06 -20.95
CA SER A 300 96.03 16.20 -22.13
C SER A 300 97.04 16.79 -23.12
N GLY A 301 96.88 18.06 -23.52
CA GLY A 301 97.82 18.73 -24.41
C GLY A 301 99.24 18.82 -23.83
N GLY A 302 99.38 18.99 -22.52
CA GLY A 302 100.67 18.91 -21.83
C GLY A 302 101.32 17.52 -21.93
N LEU A 303 100.52 16.46 -21.76
CA LEU A 303 100.97 15.06 -21.86
C LEU A 303 101.32 14.67 -23.29
N GLU A 304 100.52 15.09 -24.27
CA GLU A 304 100.77 14.92 -25.72
C GLU A 304 102.10 15.57 -26.13
N ASN A 305 102.35 16.81 -25.69
CA ASN A 305 103.61 17.51 -25.94
C ASN A 305 104.81 16.80 -25.25
N ALA A 306 104.66 16.37 -24.00
CA ALA A 306 105.70 15.64 -23.29
C ALA A 306 106.02 14.29 -23.95
N LEU A 307 105.00 13.57 -24.42
CA LEU A 307 105.14 12.29 -25.13
C LEU A 307 105.77 12.49 -26.51
N SER A 308 105.37 13.53 -27.25
CA SER A 308 105.98 13.91 -28.54
C SER A 308 107.47 14.22 -28.38
N ASN A 309 107.84 15.11 -27.43
CA ASN A 309 109.23 15.45 -27.14
C ASN A 309 110.05 14.21 -26.73
N ARG A 310 109.49 13.33 -25.88
CA ARG A 310 110.17 12.10 -25.47
C ARG A 310 110.33 11.10 -26.62
N THR A 311 109.36 11.04 -27.54
CA THR A 311 109.42 10.19 -28.74
C THR A 311 110.49 10.70 -29.72
N GLN A 312 110.54 12.02 -29.96
CA GLN A 312 111.59 12.65 -30.76
C GLN A 312 112.99 12.43 -30.15
N GLN A 313 113.12 12.57 -28.82
CA GLN A 313 114.38 12.30 -28.12
C GLN A 313 114.80 10.83 -28.24
N LEU A 314 113.86 9.88 -28.10
CA LEU A 314 114.13 8.46 -28.31
C LEU A 314 114.53 8.15 -29.76
N GLN A 315 113.89 8.79 -30.74
CA GLN A 315 114.24 8.67 -32.15
C GLN A 315 115.67 9.17 -32.42
N ALA A 316 116.05 10.34 -31.90
CA ALA A 316 117.40 10.87 -32.03
C ALA A 316 118.46 9.98 -31.39
N VAL A 317 118.20 9.48 -30.17
CA VAL A 317 119.12 8.54 -29.49
C VAL A 317 119.25 7.21 -30.24
N LEU A 318 118.18 6.72 -30.88
CA LEU A 318 118.24 5.52 -31.71
C LEU A 318 119.03 5.77 -33.00
N ASP A 319 118.87 6.92 -33.65
CA ASP A 319 119.60 7.32 -34.86
C ASP A 319 121.12 7.42 -34.59
N ASP A 320 121.50 8.15 -33.53
CA ASP A 320 122.88 8.22 -33.03
C ASP A 320 123.45 6.81 -32.73
N TYR A 321 122.64 5.94 -32.11
CA TYR A 321 123.07 4.58 -31.77
C TYR A 321 123.25 3.71 -33.02
N THR A 322 122.39 3.85 -34.05
CA THR A 322 122.59 3.16 -35.33
C THR A 322 123.83 3.63 -36.07
N VAL A 323 124.10 4.94 -36.12
CA VAL A 323 125.32 5.50 -36.74
C VAL A 323 126.58 5.02 -36.00
N ALA A 324 126.56 5.03 -34.66
CA ALA A 324 127.67 4.53 -33.84
C ALA A 324 127.88 3.02 -34.00
N LEU A 325 126.80 2.24 -34.12
CA LEU A 325 126.85 0.80 -34.37
C LEU A 325 127.44 0.50 -35.75
N ASP A 326 126.97 1.18 -36.81
CA ASP A 326 127.48 1.03 -38.17
C ASP A 326 128.96 1.39 -38.26
N ALA A 327 129.39 2.49 -37.63
CA ALA A 327 130.81 2.86 -37.55
C ALA A 327 131.65 1.80 -36.81
N THR A 328 131.12 1.23 -35.72
CA THR A 328 131.79 0.15 -34.97
C THR A 328 131.88 -1.14 -35.78
N LEU A 329 130.83 -1.48 -36.54
CA LEU A 329 130.79 -2.65 -37.42
C LEU A 329 131.75 -2.48 -38.60
N ALA A 330 131.79 -1.30 -39.23
CA ALA A 330 132.72 -0.98 -40.31
C ALA A 330 134.19 -1.10 -39.86
N SER A 331 134.55 -0.50 -38.71
CA SER A 331 135.89 -0.61 -38.14
C SER A 331 136.27 -2.06 -37.80
N ARG A 332 135.33 -2.87 -37.29
CA ARG A 332 135.56 -4.30 -37.06
C ARG A 332 135.71 -5.10 -38.34
N ALA A 333 134.97 -4.76 -39.40
CA ALA A 333 135.08 -5.40 -40.70
C ALA A 333 136.45 -5.10 -41.34
N GLU A 334 136.91 -3.85 -41.31
CA GLU A 334 138.25 -3.45 -41.75
C GLU A 334 139.36 -4.16 -40.95
N ALA A 335 139.24 -4.19 -39.61
CA ALA A 335 140.21 -4.90 -38.77
C ALA A 335 140.25 -6.42 -39.04
N LEU A 336 139.10 -7.03 -39.36
CA LEU A 336 139.03 -8.43 -39.78
C LEU A 336 139.64 -8.65 -41.16
N ASP A 337 139.41 -7.75 -42.12
CA ASP A 337 139.98 -7.83 -43.47
C ASP A 337 141.51 -7.73 -43.42
N VAL A 338 142.06 -6.74 -42.70
CA VAL A 338 143.50 -6.61 -42.46
C VAL A 338 144.08 -7.87 -41.80
N ALA A 339 143.41 -8.42 -40.78
CA ALA A 339 143.85 -9.64 -40.11
C ALA A 339 143.80 -10.88 -41.03
N LEU A 340 142.83 -10.97 -41.95
CA LEU A 340 142.73 -12.04 -42.95
C LEU A 340 143.80 -11.90 -44.04
N VAL A 341 144.04 -10.68 -44.55
CA VAL A 341 145.12 -10.40 -45.53
C VAL A 341 146.48 -10.73 -44.95
N GLU A 342 146.76 -10.30 -43.72
CA GLU A 342 148.06 -10.55 -43.08
C GLU A 342 148.25 -12.04 -42.76
N ARG A 343 147.20 -12.73 -42.32
CA ARG A 343 147.22 -14.19 -42.15
C ARG A 343 147.39 -14.93 -43.47
N THR A 344 146.84 -14.41 -44.57
CA THR A 344 147.02 -14.98 -45.92
C THR A 344 148.47 -14.81 -46.38
N ARG A 345 149.06 -13.62 -46.22
CA ARG A 345 150.50 -13.40 -46.49
C ARG A 345 151.41 -14.27 -45.63
N ALA A 346 151.08 -14.45 -44.35
CA ALA A 346 151.84 -15.34 -43.47
C ALA A 346 151.75 -16.81 -43.91
N LEU A 347 150.59 -17.24 -44.42
CA LEU A 347 150.43 -18.56 -45.03
C LEU A 347 151.22 -18.67 -46.34
N ASP A 348 151.14 -17.68 -47.23
CA ASP A 348 151.90 -17.64 -48.49
C ASP A 348 153.41 -17.68 -48.25
N ALA A 349 153.90 -16.94 -47.25
CA ALA A 349 155.30 -16.96 -46.84
C ALA A 349 155.72 -18.33 -46.29
N ALA A 350 154.90 -18.95 -45.43
CA ALA A 350 155.15 -20.31 -44.93
C ALA A 350 155.09 -21.38 -46.03
N PHE A 351 154.22 -21.21 -47.03
CA PHE A 351 154.19 -22.05 -48.23
C PHE A 351 155.45 -21.86 -49.08
N ALA A 352 155.88 -20.62 -49.32
CA ALA A 352 157.08 -20.31 -50.09
C ALA A 352 158.36 -20.84 -49.41
N GLU A 353 158.50 -20.66 -48.09
CA GLU A 353 159.59 -21.24 -47.29
C GLU A 353 159.59 -22.77 -47.40
N ARG A 354 158.42 -23.40 -47.25
CA ARG A 354 158.30 -24.86 -47.36
C ARG A 354 158.54 -25.37 -48.78
N LEU A 355 158.21 -24.59 -49.80
CA LEU A 355 158.50 -24.91 -51.20
C LEU A 355 160.01 -24.81 -51.49
N ALA A 356 160.69 -23.80 -50.93
CA ALA A 356 162.14 -23.66 -51.03
C ALA A 356 162.89 -24.79 -50.28
N LEU A 357 162.42 -25.18 -49.09
CA LEU A 357 162.96 -26.34 -48.36
C LEU A 357 162.71 -27.67 -49.11
N PHE A 358 161.58 -27.78 -49.82
CA PHE A 358 161.28 -28.92 -50.67
C PHE A 358 162.15 -28.95 -51.94
N ASP A 359 162.39 -27.80 -52.56
CA ASP A 359 163.23 -27.66 -53.74
C ASP A 359 164.70 -27.96 -53.42
N ASP A 360 165.25 -27.44 -52.31
CA ASP A 360 166.59 -27.79 -51.84
C ASP A 360 166.70 -29.29 -51.45
N ALA A 361 165.64 -29.89 -50.92
CA ALA A 361 165.58 -31.34 -50.72
C ALA A 361 165.56 -32.13 -52.05
N MET A 362 164.87 -31.63 -53.08
CA MET A 362 164.86 -32.19 -54.43
C MET A 362 166.21 -32.05 -55.14
N VAL A 363 166.88 -30.90 -55.02
CA VAL A 363 168.24 -30.68 -55.54
C VAL A 363 169.22 -31.63 -54.84
N ARG A 364 169.18 -31.72 -53.51
CA ARG A 364 170.02 -32.69 -52.76
C ARG A 364 169.73 -34.14 -53.14
N SER A 365 168.46 -34.50 -53.37
CA SER A 365 168.09 -35.83 -53.89
C SER A 365 168.62 -36.06 -55.30
N THR A 366 168.55 -35.05 -56.18
CA THR A 366 169.03 -35.15 -57.57
C THR A 366 170.54 -35.30 -57.61
N VAL A 367 171.29 -34.54 -56.82
CA VAL A 367 172.76 -34.69 -56.68
C VAL A 367 173.12 -36.05 -56.08
N ALA A 368 172.37 -36.55 -55.09
CA ALA A 368 172.57 -37.88 -54.51
C ALA A 368 172.26 -39.02 -55.51
N ILE A 369 171.38 -38.79 -56.49
CA ILE A 369 171.13 -39.73 -57.60
C ILE A 369 172.24 -39.62 -58.66
N ASP A 370 172.65 -38.42 -59.04
CA ASP A 370 173.69 -38.19 -60.06
C ASP A 370 175.05 -38.75 -59.64
N THR A 371 175.41 -38.60 -58.35
CA THR A 371 176.59 -39.21 -57.73
C THR A 371 176.47 -40.72 -57.47
N ALA A 372 175.30 -41.33 -57.73
CA ALA A 372 175.09 -42.77 -57.65
C ALA A 372 174.98 -43.45 -59.03
N VAL A 373 175.04 -42.69 -60.13
CA VAL A 373 174.83 -43.15 -61.50
C VAL A 373 176.08 -42.99 -62.40
N ASN A 374 177.08 -42.22 -61.96
CA ASN A 374 178.44 -42.14 -62.55
C ASN A 374 179.51 -42.60 -61.55
#